data_AF-A0AAW0P036-F1
#
_entry.id   AF-A0AAW0P036-F1
#
_cell.length_a   1.000
_cell.length_b   1.000
_cell.length_c   1.000
_cell.angle_alpha   90.00
_cell.angle_beta   90.00
_cell.angle_gamma   90.00
#
_symmetry.space_group_name_H-M   'P 1'
#
loop_
_entity.id
_entity.type
_entity.pdbx_description
1 polymer ?
#
loop_
_entity_poly.entity_id
_entity_poly.type
_entity_poly.pdbx_seq_one_letter_code
_entity_poly.pdbx_strand_id
1 'polypeptide(L)'
;MGQNGHGGAGGAGELSEVQQEQLREQKQQQERMANTVTGQMCLESQELLRLFGVPYLIAPMEAEAQRLGRLAFRGRHVYKNFFSQSKYVEHYQFSDLQNQLGLDRTKLINLAYLLGSDYTEGVAGVGYVTGMEILNDEWWAESQEKKRLTENPKDTKVKKKIRQLKLLPGFPNPSVAQAYLQPAVDQSESSFSWGRPQLDMIKEYP
;
A
#
# COMPACT_ATOMS: atom_id res chain seq x y z
N MET A 1 69.62 5.01 17.83
CA MET A 1 68.83 5.53 16.69
C MET A 1 67.82 4.49 16.28
N GLY A 2 66.57 4.89 16.07
CA GLY A 2 65.54 4.06 15.44
C GLY A 2 64.20 4.08 16.17
N GLN A 3 63.35 5.07 15.88
CA GLN A 3 61.91 4.92 16.04
C GLN A 3 61.24 5.18 14.69
N ASN A 4 60.52 4.16 14.26
CA ASN A 4 59.80 4.05 13.00
C ASN A 4 58.50 4.87 13.04
N GLY A 5 58.16 5.47 11.91
CA GLY A 5 56.83 6.03 11.67
C GLY A 5 55.78 4.93 11.49
N HIS A 6 54.58 5.21 11.99
CA HIS A 6 53.30 4.65 11.54
C HIS A 6 52.44 5.90 11.26
N GLY A 7 51.91 6.15 10.07
CA GLY A 7 51.26 5.20 9.17
C GLY A 7 49.76 5.46 9.26
N GLY A 8 49.28 6.47 8.53
CA GLY A 8 47.85 6.80 8.44
C GLY A 8 47.10 5.78 7.59
N ALA A 9 45.96 5.31 8.10
CA ALA A 9 45.02 4.46 7.37
C ALA A 9 43.64 4.47 8.07
N GLY A 10 42.99 5.63 8.18
CA GLY A 10 41.68 5.77 8.83
C GLY A 10 40.55 6.31 7.95
N GLY A 11 40.85 7.01 6.84
CA GLY A 11 39.82 7.77 6.10
C GLY A 11 39.24 7.11 4.85
N ALA A 12 39.77 5.97 4.39
CA ALA A 12 39.36 5.39 3.11
C ALA A 12 38.12 4.49 3.19
N GLY A 13 37.82 3.92 4.37
CA GLY A 13 36.65 3.06 4.57
C GLY A 13 35.33 3.83 4.62
N GLU A 14 35.30 4.94 5.36
CA GLU A 14 34.09 5.76 5.55
C GLU A 14 33.67 6.47 4.24
N LEU A 15 34.62 6.93 3.41
CA LEU A 15 34.31 7.53 2.11
C LEU A 15 33.64 6.53 1.14
N SER A 16 34.06 5.27 1.18
CA SER A 16 33.51 4.19 0.34
C SER A 16 32.07 3.88 0.72
N GLU A 17 31.76 3.79 2.01
CA GLU A 17 30.41 3.51 2.50
C GLU A 17 29.44 4.66 2.19
N VAL A 18 29.88 5.91 2.38
CA VAL A 18 29.08 7.09 2.02
C VAL A 18 28.82 7.15 0.52
N GLN A 19 29.82 6.83 -0.33
CA GLN A 19 29.63 6.77 -1.78
C GLN A 19 28.69 5.64 -2.21
N GLN A 20 28.71 4.49 -1.54
CA GLN A 20 27.77 3.40 -1.80
C GLN A 20 26.34 3.75 -1.40
N GLU A 21 26.17 4.45 -0.27
CA GLU A 21 24.85 4.93 0.17
C GLU A 21 24.30 5.97 -0.81
N GLN A 22 25.12 6.94 -1.24
CA GLN A 22 24.74 7.93 -2.26
C GLN A 22 24.36 7.28 -3.60
N LEU A 23 25.10 6.26 -4.04
CA LEU A 23 24.74 5.53 -5.26
C LEU A 23 23.41 4.76 -5.12
N ARG A 24 23.14 4.19 -3.94
CA ARG A 24 21.87 3.50 -3.65
C ARG A 24 20.71 4.48 -3.60
N GLU A 25 20.88 5.63 -2.95
CA GLU A 25 19.89 6.70 -2.91
C GLU A 25 19.60 7.23 -4.31
N GLN A 26 20.63 7.50 -5.12
CA GLN A 26 20.46 7.92 -6.50
C GLN A 26 19.75 6.86 -7.35
N LYS A 27 20.09 5.58 -7.17
CA LYS A 27 19.42 4.48 -7.87
C LYS A 27 17.95 4.37 -7.46
N GLN A 28 17.65 4.43 -6.17
CA GLN A 28 16.26 4.46 -5.68
C GLN A 28 15.50 5.69 -6.17
N GLN A 29 16.16 6.85 -6.26
CA GLN A 29 15.56 8.07 -6.77
C GLN A 29 15.27 7.97 -8.28
N GLN A 30 16.18 7.36 -9.06
CA GLN A 30 15.95 7.06 -10.47
C GLN A 30 14.83 6.03 -10.67
N GLU A 31 14.76 4.98 -9.85
CA GLU A 31 13.67 3.99 -9.88
C GLU A 31 12.31 4.65 -9.53
N ARG A 32 12.27 5.58 -8.57
CA ARG A 32 11.06 6.36 -8.24
C ARG A 32 10.65 7.31 -9.38
N MET A 33 11.61 7.97 -10.01
CA MET A 33 11.35 8.86 -11.15
C MET A 33 10.88 8.07 -12.38
N ALA A 34 11.46 6.89 -12.65
CA ALA A 34 11.01 6.00 -13.72
C ALA A 34 9.60 5.44 -13.48
N ASN A 35 9.20 5.27 -12.22
CA ASN A 35 7.86 4.84 -11.84
C ASN A 35 6.83 5.98 -11.77
N THR A 36 7.23 7.23 -11.99
CA THR A 36 6.29 8.35 -12.03
C THR A 36 5.58 8.36 -13.38
N VAL A 37 4.30 8.03 -13.40
CA VAL A 37 3.46 8.10 -14.59
C VAL A 37 3.47 9.53 -15.12
N THR A 38 3.96 9.71 -16.35
CA THR A 38 3.95 11.03 -16.99
C THR A 38 2.56 11.36 -17.52
N GLY A 39 2.20 12.65 -17.56
CA GLY A 39 0.93 13.07 -18.16
C GLY A 39 0.76 12.62 -19.61
N GLN A 40 1.89 12.50 -20.34
CA GLN A 40 1.92 12.01 -21.71
C GLN A 40 1.48 10.53 -21.81
N MET A 41 2.00 9.66 -20.93
CA MET A 41 1.60 8.24 -20.89
C MET A 41 0.10 8.07 -20.62
N CYS A 42 -0.48 8.94 -19.79
CA CYS A 42 -1.93 8.95 -19.54
C CYS A 42 -2.73 9.29 -20.80
N LEU A 43 -2.32 10.31 -21.55
CA LEU A 43 -3.01 10.73 -22.78
C LEU A 43 -2.93 9.64 -23.85
N GLU A 44 -1.76 9.05 -24.04
CA GLU A 44 -1.55 7.95 -24.98
C GLU A 44 -2.42 6.73 -24.61
N SER A 45 -2.45 6.38 -23.33
CA SER A 45 -3.28 5.27 -22.85
C SER A 45 -4.79 5.55 -23.06
N GLN A 46 -5.24 6.79 -22.83
CA GLN A 46 -6.63 7.19 -23.05
C GLN A 46 -7.02 7.13 -24.53
N GLU A 47 -6.13 7.58 -25.41
CA GLU A 47 -6.37 7.52 -26.85
C GLU A 47 -6.48 6.07 -27.31
N LEU A 48 -5.57 5.20 -26.87
CA LEU A 48 -5.64 3.79 -27.19
C LEU A 48 -6.95 3.15 -26.72
N LEU A 49 -7.39 3.43 -25.49
CA LEU A 49 -8.69 2.96 -24.97
C LEU A 49 -9.85 3.43 -25.85
N ARG A 50 -9.80 4.68 -26.32
CA ARG A 50 -10.81 5.26 -27.22
C ARG A 50 -10.83 4.55 -28.58
N LEU A 51 -9.66 4.25 -29.14
CA LEU A 51 -9.53 3.51 -30.40
C LEU A 51 -10.09 2.09 -30.29
N PHE A 52 -9.89 1.41 -29.15
CA PHE A 52 -10.48 0.09 -28.89
C PHE A 52 -11.98 0.15 -28.52
N GLY A 53 -12.54 1.35 -28.34
CA GLY A 53 -13.93 1.53 -27.91
C GLY A 53 -14.17 1.12 -26.45
N VAL A 54 -13.12 1.09 -25.62
CA VAL A 54 -13.20 0.73 -24.20
C VAL A 54 -13.51 1.99 -23.39
N PRO A 55 -14.62 2.02 -22.63
CA PRO A 55 -14.94 3.18 -21.80
C PRO A 55 -13.97 3.32 -20.63
N TYR A 56 -13.61 4.55 -20.30
CA TYR A 56 -12.81 4.90 -19.14
C TYR A 56 -13.42 6.08 -18.38
N LEU A 57 -12.95 6.30 -17.16
CA LEU A 57 -13.32 7.43 -16.32
C LEU A 57 -12.08 7.97 -15.62
N ILE A 58 -12.12 9.24 -15.26
CA ILE A 58 -11.05 9.89 -14.48
C ILE A 58 -11.55 9.99 -13.04
N ALA A 59 -10.85 9.34 -12.12
CA ALA A 59 -11.17 9.42 -10.70
C ALA A 59 -10.76 10.81 -10.15
N PRO A 60 -11.53 11.38 -9.19
CA PRO A 60 -11.16 12.66 -8.57
C PRO A 60 -9.82 12.61 -7.83
N MET A 61 -9.50 11.45 -7.23
CA MET A 61 -8.25 11.22 -6.52
C MET A 61 -7.72 9.82 -6.84
N GLU A 62 -8.20 8.79 -6.14
CA GLU A 62 -7.69 7.43 -6.30
C GLU A 62 -8.61 6.55 -7.12
N ALA A 63 -8.05 5.92 -8.15
CA ALA A 63 -8.80 5.02 -9.02
C ALA A 63 -9.35 3.81 -8.28
N GLU A 64 -8.61 3.25 -7.32
CA GLU A 64 -9.07 2.13 -6.51
C GLU A 64 -10.23 2.54 -5.61
N ALA A 65 -10.15 3.71 -5.00
CA ALA A 65 -11.21 4.25 -4.18
C ALA A 65 -12.46 4.57 -5.00
N GLN A 66 -12.31 5.10 -6.22
CA GLN A 66 -13.41 5.30 -7.17
C GLN A 66 -14.06 3.98 -7.60
N ARG A 67 -13.24 2.97 -7.91
CA ARG A 67 -13.69 1.62 -8.22
C ARG A 67 -14.46 1.05 -7.05
N LEU A 68 -13.87 1.03 -5.85
CA LEU A 68 -14.50 0.52 -4.64
C LEU A 68 -15.72 1.33 -4.25
N GLY A 69 -15.76 2.64 -4.44
CA GLY A 69 -16.91 3.49 -4.12
C GLY A 69 -18.10 3.19 -5.01
N ARG A 70 -17.89 3.09 -6.33
CA ARG A 70 -18.95 2.74 -7.29
C ARG A 70 -19.33 1.25 -7.23
N LEU A 71 -18.38 0.36 -6.99
CA LEU A 71 -18.61 -1.09 -6.83
C LEU A 71 -18.97 -1.52 -5.40
N ALA A 72 -18.87 -0.66 -4.39
CA ALA A 72 -19.31 -0.97 -3.01
C ALA A 72 -20.79 -1.37 -2.99
N PHE A 73 -21.55 -0.87 -3.96
CA PHE A 73 -22.94 -1.22 -4.18
C PHE A 73 -23.15 -2.53 -4.95
N ARG A 74 -22.13 -3.10 -5.60
CA ARG A 74 -22.24 -4.23 -6.55
C ARG A 74 -21.22 -5.34 -6.30
N GLY A 75 -21.17 -5.89 -5.09
CA GLY A 75 -20.35 -7.06 -4.77
C GLY A 75 -18.84 -6.79 -4.81
N ARG A 76 -18.15 -7.03 -3.70
CA ARG A 76 -16.70 -6.76 -3.59
C ARG A 76 -15.90 -7.93 -4.17
N HIS A 77 -15.73 -7.94 -5.50
CA HIS A 77 -14.94 -8.93 -6.24
C HIS A 77 -13.62 -8.30 -6.73
N VAL A 78 -12.50 -8.97 -6.43
CA VAL A 78 -11.18 -8.59 -6.92
C VAL A 78 -10.60 -9.75 -7.73
N TYR A 79 -10.12 -9.44 -8.94
CA TYR A 79 -9.43 -10.39 -9.80
C TYR A 79 -7.96 -9.96 -9.87
N LYS A 80 -7.06 -10.84 -9.47
CA LYS A 80 -5.61 -10.61 -9.44
C LYS A 80 -4.91 -11.57 -10.40
N ASN A 81 -3.76 -11.15 -10.92
CA ASN A 81 -2.94 -11.93 -11.85
C ASN A 81 -3.63 -12.22 -13.19
N PHE A 82 -4.51 -11.32 -13.64
CA PHE A 82 -5.23 -11.46 -14.91
C PHE A 82 -4.30 -11.52 -16.14
N PHE A 83 -3.19 -10.76 -16.11
CA PHE A 83 -2.20 -10.72 -17.19
C PHE A 83 -0.94 -11.55 -16.88
N SER A 84 -0.98 -12.40 -15.85
CA SER A 84 0.12 -13.30 -15.54
C SER A 84 0.21 -14.42 -16.58
N GLN A 85 1.40 -15.01 -16.75
CA GLN A 85 1.58 -16.23 -17.54
C GLN A 85 0.95 -17.47 -16.89
N SER A 86 0.52 -17.34 -15.63
CA SER A 86 -0.30 -18.36 -14.96
C SER A 86 -1.56 -18.65 -15.77
N LYS A 87 -1.95 -19.92 -15.82
CA LYS A 87 -3.20 -20.36 -16.46
C LYS A 87 -4.44 -19.86 -15.73
N TYR A 88 -4.33 -19.56 -14.44
CA TYR A 88 -5.46 -19.21 -13.58
C TYR A 88 -5.35 -17.81 -13.02
N VAL A 89 -6.49 -17.11 -13.02
CA VAL A 89 -6.69 -15.83 -12.36
C VAL A 89 -7.13 -16.08 -10.92
N GLU A 90 -6.58 -15.32 -10.00
CA GLU A 90 -7.01 -15.37 -8.59
C GLU A 90 -8.24 -14.49 -8.41
N HIS A 91 -9.29 -15.05 -7.82
CA HIS A 91 -10.53 -14.35 -7.54
C HIS A 91 -10.77 -14.31 -6.04
N TYR A 92 -10.99 -13.10 -5.51
CA TYR A 92 -11.22 -12.84 -4.10
C TYR A 92 -12.59 -12.19 -3.91
N GLN A 93 -13.38 -12.71 -2.97
CA GLN A 93 -14.62 -12.09 -2.52
C GLN A 93 -14.49 -11.61 -1.08
N PHE A 94 -15.06 -10.45 -0.80
CA PHE A 94 -15.08 -9.94 0.57
C PHE A 94 -15.86 -10.85 1.54
N SER A 95 -16.93 -11.50 1.07
CA SER A 95 -17.70 -12.45 1.87
C SER A 95 -16.83 -13.58 2.40
N ASP A 96 -15.88 -14.06 1.60
CA ASP A 96 -14.98 -15.14 2.01
C ASP A 96 -13.99 -14.67 3.08
N LEU A 97 -13.45 -13.45 2.94
CA LEU A 97 -12.61 -12.82 3.96
C LEU A 97 -13.35 -12.69 5.30
N GLN A 98 -14.62 -12.28 5.25
CA GLN A 98 -15.43 -12.11 6.45
C GLN A 98 -15.78 -13.48 7.08
N ASN A 99 -16.15 -14.48 6.28
CA ASN A 99 -16.59 -15.78 6.78
C ASN A 99 -15.43 -16.68 7.23
N GLN A 100 -14.30 -16.67 6.53
CA GLN A 100 -13.17 -17.56 6.81
C GLN A 100 -12.18 -16.95 7.80
N LEU A 101 -11.95 -15.64 7.74
CA LEU A 101 -10.95 -14.95 8.57
C LEU A 101 -11.56 -14.02 9.62
N GLY A 102 -12.89 -13.83 9.62
CA GLY A 102 -13.55 -12.92 10.56
C GLY A 102 -13.14 -11.45 10.34
N LEU A 103 -12.66 -11.11 9.13
CA LEU A 103 -12.17 -9.79 8.78
C LEU A 103 -13.29 -8.93 8.20
N ASP A 104 -13.67 -7.91 8.95
CA ASP A 104 -14.57 -6.86 8.49
C ASP A 104 -13.78 -5.65 7.96
N ARG A 105 -14.48 -4.65 7.42
CA ARG A 105 -13.85 -3.45 6.86
C ARG A 105 -13.02 -2.70 7.92
N THR A 106 -13.48 -2.67 9.16
CA THR A 106 -12.80 -1.99 10.27
C THR A 106 -11.50 -2.70 10.63
N LYS A 107 -11.51 -4.04 10.74
CA LYS A 107 -10.34 -4.88 10.98
C LYS A 107 -9.33 -4.77 9.85
N LEU A 108 -9.76 -4.68 8.59
CA LEU A 108 -8.84 -4.44 7.47
C LEU A 108 -8.15 -3.08 7.57
N ILE A 109 -8.87 -2.02 7.95
CA ILE A 109 -8.27 -0.71 8.19
C ILE A 109 -7.27 -0.77 9.37
N ASN A 110 -7.63 -1.48 10.43
CA ASN A 110 -6.75 -1.69 11.58
C ASN A 110 -5.48 -2.48 11.19
N LEU A 111 -5.60 -3.48 10.31
CA LEU A 111 -4.42 -4.15 9.74
C LEU A 111 -3.56 -3.20 8.91
N ALA A 112 -4.15 -2.29 8.15
CA ALA A 112 -3.40 -1.28 7.40
C ALA A 112 -2.56 -0.39 8.34
N TYR A 113 -3.10 0.00 9.51
CA TYR A 113 -2.31 0.70 10.54
C TYR A 113 -1.16 -0.12 11.11
N LEU A 114 -1.33 -1.43 11.23
CA LEU A 114 -0.33 -2.32 11.84
C LEU A 114 0.77 -2.73 10.85
N LEU A 115 0.38 -3.11 9.64
CA LEU A 115 1.27 -3.64 8.61
C LEU A 115 1.89 -2.54 7.75
N GLY A 116 1.23 -1.39 7.69
CA GLY A 116 1.53 -0.35 6.73
C GLY A 116 0.69 -0.49 5.46
N SER A 117 0.45 0.66 4.83
CA SER A 117 -0.27 0.84 3.58
C SER A 117 0.14 2.17 2.95
N ASP A 118 -0.42 2.52 1.80
CA ASP A 118 -0.10 3.79 1.13
C ASP A 118 -0.41 5.04 1.99
N TYR A 119 -1.27 4.93 2.99
CA TYR A 119 -1.61 6.04 3.90
C TYR A 119 -0.87 6.02 5.24
N THR A 120 -0.15 4.95 5.56
CA THR A 120 0.55 4.84 6.85
C THR A 120 1.72 3.87 6.77
N GLU A 121 2.87 4.24 7.33
CA GLU A 121 4.07 3.41 7.28
C GLU A 121 3.93 2.08 8.04
N GLY A 122 2.94 1.96 8.93
CA GLY A 122 2.75 0.77 9.76
C GLY A 122 3.59 0.78 11.03
N VAL A 123 3.57 -0.34 11.76
CA VAL A 123 4.33 -0.52 13.00
C VAL A 123 5.52 -1.42 12.75
N ALA A 124 6.73 -0.88 12.95
CA ALA A 124 7.96 -1.63 12.74
C ALA A 124 8.00 -2.94 13.56
N GLY A 125 8.25 -4.07 12.89
CA GLY A 125 8.31 -5.40 13.50
C GLY A 125 6.96 -6.12 13.61
N VAL A 126 5.87 -5.51 13.14
CA VAL A 126 4.55 -6.14 13.02
C VAL A 126 4.35 -6.63 11.58
N GLY A 127 4.29 -7.95 11.42
CA GLY A 127 3.90 -8.60 10.16
C GLY A 127 2.48 -9.16 10.23
N TYR A 128 2.00 -9.81 9.17
CA TYR A 128 0.61 -10.27 9.05
C TYR A 128 0.17 -11.23 10.17
N VAL A 129 1.06 -12.10 10.66
CA VAL A 129 0.76 -13.01 11.77
C VAL A 129 0.53 -12.22 13.06
N THR A 130 1.52 -11.42 13.46
CA THR A 130 1.44 -10.57 14.65
C THR A 130 0.26 -9.59 14.56
N GLY A 131 -0.01 -9.03 13.37
CA GLY A 131 -1.13 -8.13 13.12
C GLY A 131 -2.47 -8.81 13.36
N MET A 132 -2.65 -10.04 12.87
CA MET A 132 -3.86 -10.83 13.12
C MET A 132 -4.02 -11.22 14.59
N GLU A 133 -2.92 -11.54 15.28
CA GLU A 133 -2.95 -11.79 16.73
C GLU A 133 -3.38 -10.54 17.50
N ILE A 134 -2.83 -9.37 17.14
CA ILE A 134 -3.20 -8.08 17.74
C ILE A 134 -4.68 -7.75 17.52
N LEU A 135 -5.20 -7.99 16.32
CA LEU A 135 -6.61 -7.70 16.00
C LEU A 135 -7.60 -8.57 16.76
N ASN A 136 -7.25 -9.82 17.01
CA ASN A 136 -8.12 -10.76 17.71
C ASN A 136 -8.01 -10.62 19.24
N ASP A 137 -7.03 -9.87 19.74
CA ASP A 137 -6.84 -9.57 21.16
C ASP A 137 -7.58 -8.27 21.53
N GLU A 138 -8.09 -8.20 22.76
CA GLU A 138 -8.72 -6.98 23.32
C GLU A 138 -7.76 -5.79 23.37
N TRP A 139 -6.46 -6.05 23.23
CA TRP A 139 -5.40 -5.07 23.18
C TRP A 139 -5.64 -3.96 22.16
N TRP A 140 -6.16 -4.28 20.96
CA TRP A 140 -6.40 -3.24 19.94
C TRP A 140 -7.44 -2.22 20.41
N ALA A 141 -8.51 -2.67 21.05
CA ALA A 141 -9.53 -1.79 21.62
C ALA A 141 -8.95 -0.94 22.77
N GLU A 142 -8.14 -1.56 23.65
CA GLU A 142 -7.50 -0.85 24.77
C GLU A 142 -6.46 0.18 24.30
N SER A 143 -5.71 -0.10 23.24
CA SER A 143 -4.68 0.80 22.70
C SER A 143 -5.26 2.05 22.07
N GLN A 144 -6.52 2.01 21.63
CA GLN A 144 -7.23 3.18 21.08
C GLN A 144 -7.72 4.11 22.20
N GLU A 145 -8.07 3.54 23.36
CA GLU A 145 -8.71 4.26 24.46
C GLU A 145 -7.71 4.75 25.53
N LYS A 146 -6.62 4.02 25.77
CA LYS A 146 -5.62 4.32 26.81
C LYS A 146 -4.25 4.65 26.20
N LYS A 147 -3.78 5.89 26.41
CA LYS A 147 -2.43 6.37 26.00
C LYS A 147 -1.25 5.61 26.63
N ARG A 148 -1.50 4.77 27.65
CA ARG A 148 -0.49 3.92 28.30
C ARG A 148 -1.13 2.59 28.71
N LEU A 149 -0.67 1.51 28.10
CA LEU A 149 -1.01 0.14 28.50
C LEU A 149 -0.14 -0.22 29.70
N THR A 150 -0.70 -0.21 30.90
CA THR A 150 -0.02 -0.55 32.15
C THR A 150 0.45 -2.00 32.18
N GLU A 151 1.59 -2.26 32.81
CA GLU A 151 2.16 -3.60 32.92
C GLU A 151 1.22 -4.57 33.66
N ASN A 152 0.85 -5.69 33.01
CA ASN A 152 0.07 -6.77 33.61
C ASN A 152 0.92 -8.06 33.70
N PRO A 153 1.12 -8.61 34.90
CA PRO A 153 1.94 -9.81 35.11
C PRO A 153 1.41 -11.10 34.44
N LYS A 154 0.17 -11.11 33.92
CA LYS A 154 -0.41 -12.24 33.18
C LYS A 154 -0.22 -12.17 31.65
N ASP A 155 0.64 -11.28 31.17
CA ASP A 155 0.84 -11.10 29.74
C ASP A 155 1.42 -12.33 29.04
N THR A 156 0.77 -12.71 27.94
CA THR A 156 1.29 -13.66 26.97
C THR A 156 2.55 -13.12 26.29
N LYS A 157 3.36 -14.01 25.70
CA LYS A 157 4.58 -13.63 24.94
C LYS A 157 4.28 -12.56 23.87
N VAL A 158 3.10 -12.65 23.27
CA VAL A 158 2.59 -11.70 22.27
C VAL A 158 2.35 -10.33 22.90
N LYS A 159 1.62 -10.23 24.03
CA LYS A 159 1.39 -8.97 24.75
C LYS A 159 2.68 -8.28 25.18
N LYS A 160 3.69 -9.03 25.60
CA LYS A 160 5.03 -8.49 25.91
C LYS A 160 5.71 -7.89 24.67
N LYS A 161 5.63 -8.57 23.52
CA LYS A 161 6.19 -8.09 22.26
C LYS A 161 5.45 -6.85 21.75
N ILE A 162 4.12 -6.82 21.87
CA ILE A 162 3.28 -5.70 21.47
C ILE A 162 3.60 -4.44 22.30
N ARG A 163 3.83 -4.59 23.61
CA ARG A 163 4.18 -3.46 24.49
C ARG A 163 5.56 -2.86 24.23
N GLN A 164 6.45 -3.60 23.59
CA GLN A 164 7.77 -3.14 23.17
C GLN A 164 7.74 -2.41 21.82
N LEU A 165 6.60 -2.40 21.11
CA LEU A 165 6.47 -1.72 19.84
C LEU A 165 6.59 -0.20 20.03
N LYS A 166 7.45 0.41 19.22
CA LYS A 166 7.62 1.86 19.18
C LYS A 166 6.50 2.44 18.31
N LEU A 167 5.45 2.94 18.96
CA LEU A 167 4.38 3.65 18.27
C LEU A 167 4.80 5.09 17.97
N LEU A 168 4.47 5.57 16.78
CA LEU A 168 4.69 6.97 16.40
C LEU A 168 3.79 7.89 17.26
N PRO A 169 4.24 9.11 17.61
CA PRO A 169 3.41 10.07 18.31
C PRO A 169 2.14 10.38 17.51
N GLY A 170 0.96 10.21 18.13
CA GLY A 170 -0.33 10.41 17.45
C GLY A 170 -0.86 9.19 16.71
N PHE A 171 -0.22 8.03 16.85
CA PHE A 171 -0.80 6.75 16.41
C PHE A 171 -1.97 6.36 17.33
N PRO A 172 -3.11 5.92 16.77
CA PRO A 172 -3.48 5.88 15.35
C PRO A 172 -4.01 7.24 14.86
N ASN A 173 -3.55 7.68 13.68
CA ASN A 173 -4.03 8.95 13.09
C ASN A 173 -5.43 8.77 12.48
N PRO A 174 -6.49 9.42 13.00
CA PRO A 174 -7.86 9.23 12.52
C PRO A 174 -8.07 9.61 11.04
N SER A 175 -7.24 10.48 10.48
CA SER A 175 -7.31 10.89 9.08
C SER A 175 -7.12 9.71 8.12
N VAL A 176 -6.32 8.71 8.49
CA VAL A 176 -6.08 7.51 7.67
C VAL A 176 -7.35 6.66 7.58
N ALA A 177 -8.03 6.42 8.70
CA ALA A 177 -9.31 5.73 8.71
C ALA A 177 -10.38 6.51 7.92
N GLN A 178 -10.39 7.84 8.03
CA GLN A 178 -11.31 8.68 7.27
C GLN A 178 -11.08 8.56 5.76
N ALA A 179 -9.82 8.54 5.30
CA ALA A 179 -9.50 8.35 3.89
C ALA A 179 -10.03 7.02 3.34
N TYR A 180 -9.90 5.93 4.12
CA TYR A 180 -10.44 4.62 3.73
C TYR A 180 -11.97 4.53 3.80
N LEU A 181 -12.61 5.23 4.75
CA LEU A 181 -14.06 5.16 4.96
C LEU A 181 -14.83 6.07 4.00
N GLN A 182 -14.30 7.27 3.76
CA GLN A 182 -14.91 8.34 2.98
C GLN A 182 -13.94 8.85 1.90
N PRO A 183 -13.57 8.02 0.92
CA PRO A 183 -12.75 8.49 -0.17
C PRO A 183 -13.51 9.48 -1.06
N ALA A 184 -12.77 10.39 -1.70
CA ALA A 184 -13.30 11.29 -2.71
C ALA A 184 -13.65 10.50 -3.98
N VAL A 185 -14.93 10.23 -4.16
CA VAL A 185 -15.46 9.46 -5.30
C VAL A 185 -16.51 10.25 -6.05
N ASP A 186 -16.51 10.14 -7.38
CA ASP A 186 -17.60 10.61 -8.21
C ASP A 186 -18.78 9.63 -8.11
N GLN A 187 -19.92 10.15 -7.64
CA GLN A 187 -21.17 9.42 -7.44
C GLN A 187 -22.10 9.49 -8.65
N SER A 188 -21.68 10.09 -9.76
CA SER A 188 -22.49 10.19 -10.97
C SER A 188 -22.92 8.81 -11.48
N GLU A 189 -24.21 8.68 -11.82
CA GLU A 189 -24.79 7.47 -12.44
C GLU A 189 -24.57 7.45 -13.96
N SER A 190 -23.41 7.91 -14.41
CA SER A 190 -23.05 7.83 -15.83
C SER A 190 -22.93 6.35 -16.26
N SER A 191 -23.68 5.99 -17.30
CA SER A 191 -23.65 4.65 -17.89
C SER A 191 -22.43 4.50 -18.80
N PHE A 192 -21.78 3.34 -18.74
CA PHE A 192 -20.73 3.00 -19.70
C PHE A 192 -21.32 2.39 -20.97
N SER A 193 -20.77 2.78 -22.11
CA SER A 193 -21.06 2.19 -23.41
C SER A 193 -19.78 1.71 -24.07
N TRP A 194 -19.79 0.50 -24.61
CA TRP A 194 -18.69 -0.05 -25.39
C TRP A 194 -18.85 0.31 -26.86
N GLY A 195 -17.79 0.88 -27.45
CA GLY A 195 -17.70 1.17 -28.87
C GLY A 195 -17.18 -0.02 -29.67
N ARG A 196 -17.00 0.18 -30.98
CA ARG A 196 -16.30 -0.78 -31.86
C ARG A 196 -14.84 -0.34 -32.04
N PRO A 197 -13.88 -1.29 -32.06
CA PRO A 197 -12.48 -0.97 -32.34
C PRO A 197 -12.28 -0.34 -33.73
N GLN A 198 -11.49 0.72 -33.80
CA GLN A 198 -11.15 1.45 -35.03
C GLN A 198 -9.85 0.90 -35.63
N LEU A 199 -9.95 -0.20 -36.38
CA LEU A 199 -8.79 -0.98 -36.82
C LEU A 199 -7.77 -0.19 -37.65
N ASP A 200 -8.22 0.73 -38.51
CA ASP A 200 -7.31 1.51 -39.37
C ASP A 200 -6.47 2.48 -38.53
N MET A 201 -7.10 3.16 -37.58
CA MET A 201 -6.40 4.07 -36.65
C MET A 201 -5.50 3.32 -35.67
N ILE A 202 -5.88 2.12 -35.23
CA ILE A 202 -5.04 1.29 -34.35
C ILE A 202 -3.75 0.86 -35.06
N LYS A 203 -3.79 0.59 -36.37
CA LYS A 203 -2.59 0.21 -37.13
C LYS A 203 -1.61 1.36 -37.31
N GLU A 204 -2.13 2.58 -37.38
CA GLU A 204 -1.34 3.80 -37.52
C GLU A 204 -0.86 4.36 -36.18
N TYR A 205 -1.38 3.83 -35.06
CA TYR A 205 -0.99 4.25 -33.72
C TYR A 205 0.48 3.84 -33.43
N PRO A 206 1.35 4.80 -33.08
CA PRO A 206 2.80 4.60 -32.96
C PRO A 206 3.23 3.79 -31.73
#